data_AF-A0A818RB26-F1
#
_entry.id   AF-A0A818RB26-F1
#
_cell.length_a   1.000
_cell.length_b   1.000
_cell.length_c   1.000
_cell.angle_alpha   90.00
_cell.angle_beta   90.00
_cell.angle_gamma   90.00
#
_symmetry.space_group_name_H-M   'P 1'
#
loop_
_entity.id
_entity.type
_entity.pdbx_description
1 polymer ?
#
loop_
_entity_poly.entity_id
_entity_poly.type
_entity_poly.pdbx_seq_one_letter_code
_entity_poly.pdbx_strand_id
1 'polypeptide(L)'
;MHDKVDTRGYSSIPPMLFYGVSKAALTRIEAGQWSAMKNVLVVAMCPSYCATDLNNHESEARPAKFGADSILYVVNISQNEIESGIFLSRWRKKS
;
A
#
# COMPACT_ATOMS: atom_id res chain seq x y z
N MET A 1 29.73 -12.98 2.58
CA MET A 1 28.35 -12.79 3.06
C MET A 1 27.55 -13.97 2.52
N HIS A 2 27.32 -14.99 3.33
CA HIS A 2 26.68 -16.23 2.89
C HIS A 2 25.16 -16.07 2.99
N ASP A 3 24.46 -16.22 1.86
CA ASP A 3 23.01 -16.35 1.84
C ASP A 3 22.60 -17.57 2.66
N LYS A 4 21.82 -17.36 3.72
CA LYS A 4 21.32 -18.46 4.56
C LYS A 4 20.18 -19.15 3.83
N VAL A 5 20.49 -20.26 3.18
CA VAL A 5 19.48 -21.14 2.58
C VAL A 5 18.82 -21.94 3.70
N ASP A 6 17.49 -21.96 3.75
CA ASP A 6 16.69 -22.78 4.69
C ASP A 6 16.89 -24.28 4.38
N THR A 7 16.66 -25.18 5.35
CA THR A 7 16.75 -26.65 5.20
C THR A 7 15.95 -27.24 4.03
N ARG A 8 15.03 -26.47 3.44
CA ARG A 8 14.21 -26.78 2.27
C ARG A 8 14.78 -26.24 0.95
N GLY A 9 15.97 -25.63 0.95
CA GLY A 9 16.65 -25.16 -0.27
C GLY A 9 16.18 -23.79 -0.78
N TYR A 10 15.29 -23.10 -0.05
CA TYR A 10 14.90 -21.73 -0.39
C TYR A 10 15.94 -20.75 0.14
N SER A 11 16.42 -19.85 -0.73
CA SER A 11 17.13 -18.65 -0.29
C SER A 11 16.27 -17.94 0.75
N SER A 12 16.86 -17.45 1.85
CA SER A 12 16.18 -16.61 2.83
C SER A 12 15.75 -15.30 2.16
N ILE A 13 14.66 -15.33 1.41
CA ILE A 13 14.07 -14.16 0.79
C ILE A 13 13.71 -13.21 1.93
N PRO A 14 14.27 -11.97 1.97
CA PRO A 14 13.89 -10.99 2.97
C PRO A 14 12.37 -10.93 3.14
N PRO A 15 11.82 -10.94 4.36
CA PRO A 15 10.37 -10.88 4.59
C PRO A 15 9.69 -9.72 3.83
N MET A 16 10.44 -8.62 3.64
CA MET A 16 10.02 -7.44 2.89
C MET A 16 9.80 -7.68 1.40
N LEU A 17 10.47 -8.66 0.78
CA LEU A 17 10.26 -9.01 -0.62
C LEU A 17 8.89 -9.66 -0.84
N PHE A 18 8.45 -10.55 0.05
CA PHE A 18 7.10 -11.15 -0.05
C PHE A 18 6.01 -10.09 0.15
N TYR A 19 6.20 -9.21 1.14
CA TYR A 19 5.30 -8.08 1.33
C TYR A 19 5.23 -7.21 0.07
N GLY A 20 6.38 -6.81 -0.49
CA GLY A 20 6.47 -6.00 -1.70
C GLY A 20 5.78 -6.65 -2.90
N VAL A 21 6.07 -7.93 -3.16
CA VAL A 21 5.46 -8.69 -4.28
C VAL A 21 3.94 -8.79 -4.10
N SER A 22 3.47 -9.09 -2.88
CA SER A 22 2.02 -9.18 -2.62
C SER A 22 1.29 -7.86 -2.88
N LYS A 23 1.91 -6.71 -2.52
CA LYS A 23 1.31 -5.38 -2.74
C LYS A 23 1.39 -4.94 -4.19
N ALA A 24 2.46 -5.28 -4.91
CA ALA A 24 2.55 -5.04 -6.35
C ALA A 24 1.50 -5.84 -7.13
N ALA A 25 1.30 -7.12 -6.77
CA ALA A 25 0.25 -7.95 -7.35
C ALA A 25 -1.16 -7.40 -7.08
N LEU A 26 -1.42 -6.93 -5.86
CA LEU A 26 -2.69 -6.28 -5.50
C LEU A 26 -2.97 -5.06 -6.40
N THR A 27 -2.01 -4.13 -6.53
CA THR A 27 -2.17 -2.96 -7.40
C THR A 27 -2.44 -3.34 -8.86
N ARG A 28 -1.83 -4.43 -9.35
CA ARG A 28 -2.08 -4.94 -10.71
C ARG A 28 -3.49 -5.53 -10.85
N ILE A 29 -3.98 -6.26 -9.86
CA ILE A 29 -5.34 -6.82 -9.85
C ILE A 29 -6.37 -5.69 -9.83
N GLU A 30 -6.18 -4.69 -8.98
CA GLU A 30 -7.03 -3.50 -8.91
C GLU A 30 -7.08 -2.76 -10.25
N ALA A 31 -5.93 -2.60 -10.92
CA ALA A 31 -5.84 -2.06 -12.27
C ALA A 31 -6.59 -2.91 -13.33
N GLY A 32 -6.75 -4.21 -13.11
CA GLY A 32 -7.54 -5.08 -13.99
C GLY A 32 -9.04 -4.98 -13.71
N GLN A 33 -9.43 -4.94 -12.44
CA GLN A 33 -10.83 -4.95 -12.00
C GLN A 33 -11.63 -3.73 -12.49
N TRP A 34 -11.01 -2.54 -12.56
CA TRP A 34 -11.74 -1.34 -12.99
C TRP A 34 -12.07 -1.33 -14.48
N SER A 35 -11.29 -2.02 -15.33
CA SER A 35 -11.60 -2.12 -16.77
C SER A 35 -12.98 -2.73 -17.04
N ALA A 36 -13.53 -3.47 -16.07
CA ALA A 36 -14.85 -4.09 -16.11
C ALA A 36 -15.96 -3.30 -15.37
N MET A 37 -15.64 -2.23 -14.61
CA MET A 37 -16.61 -1.51 -13.76
C MET A 37 -16.56 0.00 -14.03
N LYS A 38 -17.57 0.54 -14.72
CA LYS A 38 -17.61 1.97 -15.12
C LYS A 38 -18.14 2.94 -14.07
N ASN A 39 -18.72 2.45 -12.96
CA ASN A 39 -19.40 3.26 -11.94
C ASN A 39 -18.72 3.20 -10.56
N VAL A 40 -17.55 2.56 -10.48
CA VAL A 40 -16.81 2.36 -9.22
C VAL A 40 -15.40 2.89 -9.41
N LEU A 41 -14.99 3.78 -8.51
CA LEU A 41 -13.60 4.21 -8.41
C LEU A 41 -12.81 3.17 -7.62
N VAL A 42 -11.77 2.60 -8.25
CA VAL A 42 -10.87 1.63 -7.62
C VAL A 42 -9.48 2.26 -7.59
N VAL A 43 -8.89 2.41 -6.41
CA VAL A 43 -7.59 3.08 -6.25
C VAL A 43 -6.75 2.33 -5.23
N ALA A 44 -5.48 2.11 -5.55
CA ALA A 44 -4.49 1.57 -4.63
C ALA A 44 -3.94 2.70 -3.76
N MET A 45 -3.90 2.53 -2.43
CA MET A 45 -3.46 3.59 -1.52
C MET A 45 -2.41 3.10 -0.52
N CYS A 46 -1.31 3.86 -0.39
CA CYS A 46 -0.29 3.65 0.63
C CYS A 46 -0.44 4.65 1.80
N PRO A 47 -0.76 4.17 3.03
CA PRO A 47 -0.91 5.02 4.21
C PRO A 47 0.41 5.56 4.76
N SER A 48 1.54 5.29 4.08
CA SER A 48 2.91 5.53 4.55
C SER A 48 3.29 4.67 5.76
N TYR A 49 4.50 4.87 6.27
CA TYR A 49 5.02 4.17 7.45
C TYR A 49 4.34 4.65 8.74
N CYS A 50 3.45 3.85 9.31
CA CYS A 50 2.59 4.21 10.43
C CYS A 50 2.81 3.32 11.65
N ALA A 51 2.87 3.90 12.85
CA ALA A 51 3.04 3.20 14.11
C ALA A 51 1.82 2.32 14.43
N THR A 52 1.95 1.03 14.16
CA THR A 52 0.93 -0.01 14.28
C THR A 52 1.59 -1.31 14.74
N ASP A 53 0.81 -2.35 15.04
CA ASP A 53 1.38 -3.67 15.36
C ASP A 53 2.24 -4.23 14.23
N LEU A 54 1.94 -3.89 12.97
CA LEU A 54 2.68 -4.37 11.79
C LEU A 54 4.16 -3.97 11.82
N ASN A 55 4.47 -2.82 12.43
CA ASN A 55 5.84 -2.32 12.60
C ASN A 55 6.19 -2.11 14.07
N ASN A 56 5.56 -2.87 14.97
CA ASN A 56 5.84 -2.86 16.41
C ASN A 56 5.87 -1.44 17.04
N HIS A 57 5.01 -0.55 16.57
CA HIS A 57 4.97 0.85 17.00
C HIS A 57 6.34 1.55 16.98
N GLU A 58 7.18 1.28 15.97
CA GLU A 58 8.51 1.89 15.82
C GLU A 58 8.47 3.42 15.94
N SER A 59 9.48 4.00 16.60
CA SER A 59 9.54 5.42 16.95
C SER A 59 9.65 6.37 15.74
N GLU A 60 10.21 5.91 14.63
CA GLU A 60 10.30 6.65 13.37
C GLU A 60 8.98 6.62 12.57
N ALA A 61 8.04 5.76 12.97
CA ALA A 61 6.76 5.63 12.29
C ALA A 61 5.80 6.75 12.67
N ARG A 62 5.03 7.23 11.69
CA ARG A 62 4.06 8.30 11.94
C ARG A 62 2.86 7.78 12.72
N PRO A 63 2.13 8.62 13.49
CA PRO A 63 0.89 8.21 14.12
C PRO A 63 -0.13 7.62 13.13
N ALA A 64 -0.77 6.51 13.51
CA ALA A 64 -1.73 5.78 12.67
C ALA A 64 -2.88 6.67 12.15
N LYS A 65 -3.30 7.67 12.94
CA LYS A 65 -4.32 8.66 12.55
C LYS A 65 -3.99 9.34 11.21
N PHE A 66 -2.73 9.72 10.98
CA PHE A 66 -2.37 10.34 9.71
C PHE A 66 -2.52 9.34 8.56
N GLY A 67 -2.14 8.08 8.77
CA GLY A 67 -2.39 6.98 7.83
C GLY A 67 -3.86 6.91 7.41
N ALA A 68 -4.75 6.92 8.39
CA ALA A 68 -6.19 6.94 8.19
C ALA A 68 -6.68 8.20 7.44
N ASP A 69 -6.16 9.39 7.77
CA ASP A 69 -6.52 10.63 7.07
C ASP A 69 -6.23 10.55 5.56
N SER A 70 -5.12 9.90 5.20
CA SER A 70 -4.76 9.70 3.79
C SER A 70 -5.73 8.75 3.09
N ILE A 71 -6.27 7.73 3.79
CA ILE A 71 -7.30 6.83 3.25
C ILE A 71 -8.62 7.60 3.08
N LEU A 72 -9.01 8.35 4.11
CA LEU A 72 -10.24 9.15 4.11
C LEU A 72 -10.24 10.18 2.99
N TYR A 73 -9.09 10.76 2.65
CA TYR A 73 -8.99 11.64 1.48
C TYR A 73 -9.41 10.95 0.18
N VAL A 74 -8.91 9.73 -0.06
CA VAL A 74 -9.24 8.95 -1.27
C VAL A 74 -10.71 8.53 -1.29
N VAL A 75 -11.30 8.27 -0.12
CA VAL A 75 -12.73 7.92 -0.03
C VAL A 75 -13.64 9.11 -0.28
N ASN A 76 -13.21 10.33 0.08
CA ASN A 76 -14.05 11.53 0.01
C ASN A 76 -13.85 12.37 -1.26
N ILE A 77 -12.85 12.06 -2.08
CA ILE A 77 -12.60 12.77 -3.33
C ILE A 77 -13.65 12.39 -4.39
N SER A 78 -14.04 13.36 -5.22
CA SER A 78 -14.97 13.12 -6.32
C SER A 78 -14.38 12.12 -7.32
N GLN A 79 -15.20 11.24 -7.87
CA GLN A 79 -14.79 10.30 -8.92
C GLN A 79 -14.25 11.01 -10.17
N ASN A 80 -14.62 12.28 -10.38
CA ASN A 80 -14.15 13.08 -11.51
C ASN A 80 -12.76 13.72 -11.26
N GLU A 81 -12.27 13.70 -10.02
CA GLU A 81 -10.99 14.30 -9.64
C GLU A 81 -9.85 13.28 -9.63
N ILE A 82 -10.16 11.97 -9.70
CA ILE A 82 -9.18 10.89 -9.65
C ILE A 82 -9.46 9.84 -10.72
N GLU A 83 -8.41 9.39 -11.40
CA GLU A 83 -8.47 8.27 -12.33
C GLU A 83 -8.48 6.92 -11.58
N SER A 84 -9.32 5.99 -12.04
CA SER A 84 -9.35 4.62 -11.51
C SER A 84 -8.08 3.85 -11.90
N GLY A 85 -7.63 2.94 -11.02
CA GLY A 85 -6.46 2.10 -11.24
C GLY A 85 -5.11 2.77 -10.92
N ILE A 86 -5.11 3.99 -10.38
CA ILE A 86 -3.88 4.65 -9.96
C ILE A 86 -3.39 4.16 -8.59
N PHE A 87 -2.11 4.38 -8.31
CA PHE A 87 -1.51 4.21 -7.00
C PHE A 87 -1.25 5.58 -6.36
N LEU A 88 -1.82 5.81 -5.18
CA LEU A 88 -1.64 7.02 -4.40
C LEU A 88 -0.78 6.74 -3.17
N SER A 89 0.30 7.49 -3.01
CA SER A 89 1.10 7.46 -1.78
C SER A 89 1.09 8.82 -1.11
N ARG A 90 0.87 8.83 0.21
CA ARG A 90 1.09 9.98 1.10
C ARG A 90 0.28 11.22 0.71
N TRP A 91 -0.92 11.36 1.27
CA TRP A 91 -1.61 12.64 1.21
C TRP A 91 -0.93 13.68 2.10
N ARG A 92 -0.68 14.88 1.56
CA ARG A 92 -0.23 16.06 2.30
C ARG A 92 -1.28 17.15 2.12
N LYS A 93 -1.88 17.60 3.24
CA LYS A 93 -2.60 18.89 3.25
C LYS A 93 -1.57 19.97 2.91
N LYS A 94 -1.77 20.74 1.84
CA LYS A 94 -1.00 21.97 1.62
C LYS A 94 -1.30 22.90 2.81
N SER A 95 -0.26 23.30 3.53
CA SER A 95 -0.32 24.34 4.57
C SER A 95 -0.50 25.70 3.91
#